data_AF-A0A847WEP7-F1
#
_entry.id   AF-A0A847WEP7-F1
#
_cell.length_a   1.000
_cell.length_b   1.000
_cell.length_c   1.000
_cell.angle_alpha   90.00
_cell.angle_beta   90.00
_cell.angle_gamma   90.00
#
_symmetry.space_group_name_H-M   'P 1'
#
loop_
_entity.id
_entity.type
_entity.pdbx_description
1 polymer ?
#
loop_
_entity_poly.entity_id
_entity_poly.type
_entity_poly.pdbx_seq_one_letter_code
_entity_poly.pdbx_strand_id
1 'polypeptide(L)'
;MEVLLDEVIKEYGYNKGYIKPNIRWSNFNRLYSFGEYRYWDNTIEISPFLNDKRIDVETLKSVIYHEYIHQEYSEHNKDFNKREGLFPNVRKHNKILEDFFDEIEELPPREVRLTIEYKENLTFCILNGVKIEEYLLAFYACNGNYYIDLGKNIKLPFSNSSGTSHDVIWLVEGDDLYYLAGISKDVKFSNARKAASLKPFYSDKFSYQAIASIESTSLFMDIGCTIPYNLLPGQKDLGIFLLKDIKDFSAKDVINYINSYDFDLHDVGFSKKALYDIAPLIEEDYKKLIKLAYKEKDSMRAIWIANKAKLEKECFETKFCLADCLLEGLLFEAALEEYIDLQNIDHENEEINQRIIDIKNIITGLK
;
A
#
# COMPACT_ATOMS: atom_id res chain seq x y z
N MET A 1 22.41 -14.38 -2.65
CA MET A 1 21.68 -13.20 -3.16
C MET A 1 22.62 -12.04 -3.43
N GLU A 2 23.34 -11.49 -2.44
CA GLU A 2 24.29 -10.37 -2.66
C GLU A 2 25.29 -10.60 -3.81
N VAL A 3 25.90 -11.79 -3.88
CA VAL A 3 26.82 -12.14 -4.98
C VAL A 3 26.13 -12.04 -6.36
N LEU A 4 24.87 -12.46 -6.47
CA LEU A 4 24.12 -12.39 -7.73
C LEU A 4 23.78 -10.94 -8.11
N LEU A 5 23.43 -10.12 -7.13
CA LEU A 5 23.22 -8.69 -7.36
C LEU A 5 24.52 -8.01 -7.82
N ASP A 6 25.66 -8.33 -7.19
CA ASP A 6 26.96 -7.80 -7.60
C ASP A 6 27.34 -8.24 -9.03
N GLU A 7 27.03 -9.48 -9.41
CA GLU A 7 27.21 -9.96 -10.78
C GLU A 7 26.34 -9.19 -11.78
N VAL A 8 25.06 -9.00 -11.48
CA VAL A 8 24.13 -8.20 -12.30
C VAL A 8 24.64 -6.77 -12.47
N ILE A 9 25.04 -6.11 -11.38
CA ILE A 9 25.56 -4.74 -11.43
C ILE A 9 26.87 -4.67 -12.22
N LYS A 10 27.75 -5.67 -12.07
CA LYS A 10 29.01 -5.75 -12.81
C LYS A 10 28.77 -5.89 -14.32
N GLU A 11 27.77 -6.66 -14.72
CA GLU A 11 27.46 -6.95 -16.12
C GLU A 11 26.67 -5.82 -16.80
N TYR A 12 25.63 -5.30 -16.14
CA TYR A 12 24.69 -4.33 -16.72
C TYR A 12 24.91 -2.88 -16.26
N GLY A 13 25.88 -2.67 -15.35
CA GLY A 13 26.31 -1.36 -14.88
C GLY A 13 25.51 -0.82 -13.69
N TYR A 14 26.11 0.14 -12.99
CA TYR A 14 25.50 0.85 -11.87
C TYR A 14 24.44 1.85 -12.33
N ASN A 15 23.33 1.92 -11.59
CA ASN A 15 22.37 3.01 -11.59
C ASN A 15 23.07 4.28 -11.10
N LYS A 16 23.40 5.18 -12.03
CA LYS A 16 24.21 6.36 -11.69
C LYS A 16 23.41 7.30 -10.80
N GLY A 17 24.02 7.71 -9.70
CA GLY A 17 23.39 8.63 -8.74
C GLY A 17 22.59 7.94 -7.64
N TYR A 18 22.56 6.61 -7.60
CA TYR A 18 21.87 5.83 -6.57
C TYR A 18 22.82 4.99 -5.72
N ILE A 19 22.44 4.79 -4.46
CA ILE A 19 23.13 3.90 -3.53
C ILE A 19 22.78 2.45 -3.88
N LYS A 20 23.76 1.54 -3.90
CA LYS A 20 23.52 0.11 -4.16
C LYS A 20 22.43 -0.42 -3.21
N PRO A 21 21.38 -1.09 -3.71
CA PRO A 21 20.36 -1.67 -2.85
C PRO A 21 20.85 -2.93 -2.13
N ASN A 22 20.18 -3.26 -1.03
CA ASN A 22 20.29 -4.58 -0.41
C ASN A 22 19.39 -5.58 -1.14
N ILE A 23 19.68 -6.88 -1.03
CA ILE A 23 18.82 -7.92 -1.59
C ILE A 23 18.56 -9.07 -0.60
N ARG A 24 17.29 -9.50 -0.53
CA ARG A 24 16.88 -10.63 0.32
C ARG A 24 15.77 -11.46 -0.30
N TRP A 25 15.61 -12.68 0.21
CA TRP A 25 14.37 -13.44 0.01
C TRP A 25 13.24 -12.77 0.78
N SER A 26 12.04 -12.74 0.21
CA SER A 26 10.88 -12.27 0.95
C SER A 26 10.48 -13.26 2.04
N ASN A 27 9.93 -12.73 3.13
CA ASN A 27 9.31 -13.54 4.17
C ASN A 27 7.91 -14.04 3.77
N PHE A 28 7.27 -13.36 2.80
CA PHE A 28 5.95 -13.67 2.25
C PHE A 28 6.08 -14.62 1.06
N ASN A 29 5.00 -15.34 0.75
CA ASN A 29 4.99 -16.30 -0.36
C ASN A 29 5.25 -15.64 -1.73
N ARG A 30 4.68 -14.46 -2.00
CA ARG A 30 4.83 -13.73 -3.27
C ARG A 30 4.59 -14.61 -4.51
N LEU A 31 3.32 -14.82 -4.83
CA LEU A 31 2.78 -15.59 -5.95
C LEU A 31 2.45 -14.73 -7.19
N TYR A 32 2.17 -13.44 -7.02
CA TYR A 32 1.86 -12.52 -8.13
C TYR A 32 3.06 -11.70 -8.60
N SER A 33 4.18 -11.76 -7.87
CA SER A 33 5.41 -11.05 -8.20
C SER A 33 6.63 -11.95 -8.03
N PHE A 34 7.57 -11.90 -8.98
CA PHE A 34 8.84 -12.62 -8.88
C PHE A 34 9.82 -11.91 -7.94
N GLY A 35 9.68 -10.59 -7.81
CA GLY A 35 10.37 -9.76 -6.86
C GLY A 35 9.68 -8.39 -6.70
N GLU A 36 10.21 -7.57 -5.82
CA GLU A 36 9.79 -6.19 -5.62
C GLU A 36 10.98 -5.35 -5.15
N TYR A 37 11.17 -4.19 -5.78
CA TYR A 37 12.06 -3.15 -5.26
C TYR A 37 11.32 -2.11 -4.41
N ARG A 38 11.68 -2.05 -3.12
CA ARG A 38 11.18 -1.04 -2.17
C ARG A 38 12.09 0.17 -2.15
N TYR A 39 11.64 1.29 -2.73
CA TYR A 39 12.46 2.49 -2.96
C TYR A 39 12.97 3.14 -1.67
N TRP A 40 12.11 3.30 -0.67
CA TRP A 40 12.44 3.96 0.61
C TRP A 40 13.39 3.14 1.50
N ASP A 41 13.30 1.81 1.45
CA ASP A 41 14.17 0.86 2.17
C ASP A 41 15.39 0.45 1.32
N ASN A 42 15.49 0.96 0.09
CA ASN A 42 16.51 0.61 -0.90
C ASN A 42 16.80 -0.90 -0.96
N THR A 43 15.74 -1.71 -1.02
CA THR A 43 15.84 -3.16 -0.87
C THR A 43 15.06 -3.89 -1.95
N ILE A 44 15.71 -4.85 -2.59
CA ILE A 44 15.09 -5.82 -3.48
C ILE A 44 14.67 -7.04 -2.66
N GLU A 45 13.39 -7.38 -2.70
CA GLU A 45 12.87 -8.64 -2.18
C GLU A 45 12.55 -9.59 -3.33
N ILE A 46 13.03 -10.82 -3.25
CA ILE A 46 12.78 -11.85 -4.27
C ILE A 46 11.82 -12.90 -3.71
N SER A 47 10.87 -13.36 -4.54
CA SER A 47 9.96 -14.43 -4.17
C SER A 47 10.74 -15.68 -3.73
N PRO A 48 10.42 -16.25 -2.55
CA PRO A 48 11.13 -17.43 -2.06
C PRO A 48 10.95 -18.68 -2.93
N PHE A 49 9.92 -18.73 -3.78
CA PHE A 49 9.71 -19.85 -4.70
C PHE A 49 10.80 -19.96 -5.77
N LEU A 50 11.52 -18.87 -6.04
CA LEU A 50 12.66 -18.89 -6.97
C LEU A 50 13.90 -19.58 -6.38
N ASN A 51 13.88 -19.96 -5.11
CA ASN A 51 14.89 -20.83 -4.50
C ASN A 51 14.58 -22.31 -4.79
N ASP A 52 14.38 -22.65 -6.06
CA ASP A 52 14.07 -24.00 -6.56
C ASP A 52 15.11 -24.41 -7.61
N LYS A 53 15.51 -25.68 -7.61
CA LYS A 53 16.47 -26.26 -8.57
C LYS A 53 16.02 -26.18 -10.04
N ARG A 54 14.71 -26.00 -10.29
CA ARG A 54 14.13 -25.82 -11.63
C ARG A 54 14.40 -24.42 -12.18
N ILE A 55 14.66 -23.45 -11.30
CA ILE A 55 15.03 -22.08 -11.66
C ILE A 55 16.55 -22.00 -11.76
N ASP A 56 17.04 -21.78 -12.97
CA ASP A 56 18.48 -21.58 -13.18
C ASP A 56 18.94 -20.19 -12.71
N VAL A 57 20.25 -20.06 -12.50
CA VAL A 57 20.86 -18.83 -11.98
C VAL A 57 20.65 -17.63 -12.90
N GLU A 58 20.62 -17.82 -14.22
CA GLU A 58 20.43 -16.71 -15.18
C GLU A 58 18.99 -16.22 -15.18
N THR A 59 18.02 -17.13 -15.04
CA THR A 59 16.61 -16.80 -14.81
C THR A 59 16.43 -16.04 -13.49
N LEU A 60 17.11 -16.42 -12.42
CA LEU A 60 17.08 -15.66 -11.16
C LEU A 60 17.72 -14.26 -11.33
N LYS A 61 18.84 -14.15 -12.06
CA LYS A 61 19.47 -12.85 -12.36
C LYS A 61 18.58 -11.95 -13.18
N SER A 62 17.75 -12.48 -14.09
CA SER A 62 16.83 -11.65 -14.87
C SER A 62 15.82 -10.92 -13.97
N VAL A 63 15.30 -11.61 -12.94
CA VAL A 63 14.42 -11.01 -11.92
C VAL A 63 15.18 -9.96 -11.11
N ILE A 64 16.37 -10.28 -10.62
CA ILE A 64 17.20 -9.33 -9.85
C ILE A 64 17.48 -8.07 -10.69
N TYR A 65 17.77 -8.23 -11.97
CA TYR A 65 18.01 -7.11 -12.88
C TYR A 65 16.75 -6.26 -13.09
N HIS A 66 15.59 -6.90 -13.29
CA HIS A 66 14.31 -6.21 -13.40
C HIS A 66 14.04 -5.32 -12.18
N GLU A 67 14.12 -5.89 -10.98
CA GLU A 67 13.93 -5.13 -9.73
C GLU A 67 15.00 -4.06 -9.52
N TYR A 68 16.24 -4.33 -9.92
CA TYR A 68 17.31 -3.33 -9.84
C TYR A 68 17.05 -2.10 -10.74
N ILE A 69 16.43 -2.29 -11.90
CA ILE A 69 16.05 -1.19 -12.80
C ILE A 69 14.99 -0.29 -12.14
N HIS A 70 14.09 -0.85 -11.33
CA HIS A 70 13.05 -0.07 -10.64
C HIS A 70 13.61 1.01 -9.71
N GLN A 71 14.88 0.94 -9.32
CA GLN A 71 15.54 2.03 -8.59
C GLN A 71 15.55 3.34 -9.38
N GLU A 72 15.67 3.30 -10.72
CA GLU A 72 15.61 4.50 -11.58
C GLU A 72 14.19 4.80 -12.09
N TYR A 73 13.31 3.80 -12.17
CA TYR A 73 12.01 3.93 -12.83
C TYR A 73 10.89 3.35 -11.95
N SER A 74 9.87 4.17 -11.64
CA SER A 74 8.69 3.70 -10.90
C SER A 74 7.80 2.75 -11.70
N GLU A 75 7.76 2.91 -13.02
CA GLU A 75 6.86 2.17 -13.93
C GLU A 75 7.62 1.56 -15.12
N HIS A 76 7.02 0.53 -15.75
CA HIS A 76 7.50 -0.12 -16.97
C HIS A 76 7.29 0.72 -18.24
N ASN A 77 7.80 1.95 -18.23
CA ASN A 77 7.75 2.85 -19.37
C ASN A 77 8.72 2.42 -20.50
N LYS A 78 8.77 3.19 -21.60
CA LYS A 78 9.62 2.86 -22.76
C LYS A 78 11.12 2.78 -22.41
N ASP A 79 11.59 3.61 -21.48
CA ASP A 79 13.00 3.63 -21.09
C ASP A 79 13.32 2.44 -20.17
N PHE A 80 12.42 2.09 -19.25
CA PHE A 80 12.49 0.86 -18.47
C PHE A 80 12.61 -0.36 -19.40
N ASN A 81 11.67 -0.53 -20.33
CA ASN A 81 11.62 -1.70 -21.23
C ASN A 81 12.86 -1.79 -22.13
N LYS A 82 13.41 -0.63 -22.54
CA LYS A 82 14.66 -0.59 -23.30
C LYS A 82 15.84 -1.08 -22.46
N ARG A 83 15.88 -0.72 -21.18
CA ARG A 83 16.93 -1.13 -20.25
C ARG A 83 16.81 -2.59 -19.88
N GLU A 84 15.61 -3.05 -19.54
CA GLU A 84 15.30 -4.46 -19.30
C GLU A 84 15.71 -5.33 -20.49
N GLY A 85 15.45 -4.88 -21.72
CA GLY A 85 15.83 -5.56 -22.96
C GLY A 85 17.34 -5.71 -23.20
N LEU A 86 18.20 -5.14 -22.35
CA LEU A 86 19.64 -5.43 -22.35
C LEU A 86 19.93 -6.83 -21.78
N PHE A 87 19.05 -7.37 -20.95
CA PHE A 87 19.17 -8.73 -20.45
C PHE A 87 18.86 -9.74 -21.59
N PRO A 88 19.78 -10.66 -21.90
CA PRO A 88 19.61 -11.58 -23.01
C PRO A 88 18.42 -12.50 -22.78
N ASN A 89 17.57 -12.67 -23.79
CA ASN A 89 16.42 -13.58 -23.76
C ASN A 89 15.41 -13.30 -22.61
N VAL A 90 15.26 -12.05 -22.16
CA VAL A 90 14.34 -11.72 -21.04
C VAL A 90 12.94 -12.33 -21.18
N ARG A 91 12.36 -12.33 -22.39
CA ARG A 91 11.04 -12.95 -22.66
C ARG A 91 11.01 -14.44 -22.40
N LYS A 92 12.12 -15.14 -22.66
CA LYS A 92 12.25 -16.58 -22.39
C LYS A 92 12.30 -16.82 -20.89
N HIS A 93 13.07 -16.03 -20.15
CA HIS A 93 13.15 -16.14 -18.69
C HIS A 93 11.79 -15.83 -18.04
N ASN A 94 11.10 -14.78 -18.48
CA ASN A 94 9.75 -14.48 -18.01
C ASN A 94 8.79 -15.65 -18.27
N LYS A 95 8.85 -16.28 -19.46
CA LYS A 95 7.99 -17.43 -19.74
C LYS A 95 8.29 -18.63 -18.83
N ILE A 96 9.56 -18.91 -18.53
CA ILE A 96 9.95 -19.96 -17.58
C ILE A 96 9.38 -19.67 -16.19
N LEU A 97 9.43 -18.41 -15.76
CA LEU A 97 8.91 -17.99 -14.45
C LEU A 97 7.38 -18.10 -14.39
N GLU A 98 6.66 -17.62 -15.40
CA GLU A 98 5.21 -17.78 -15.53
C GLU A 98 4.81 -19.25 -15.45
N ASP A 99 5.41 -20.11 -16.29
CA ASP A 99 5.11 -21.55 -16.33
C ASP A 99 5.40 -22.22 -14.98
N PHE A 100 6.48 -21.82 -14.30
CA PHE A 100 6.83 -22.37 -12.98
C PHE A 100 5.85 -21.93 -11.88
N PHE A 101 5.38 -20.68 -11.90
CA PHE A 101 4.43 -20.17 -10.92
C PHE A 101 3.04 -20.77 -11.11
N ASP A 102 2.63 -21.00 -12.36
CA ASP A 102 1.38 -21.70 -12.70
C ASP A 102 1.34 -23.16 -12.19
N GLU A 103 2.51 -23.77 -11.97
CA GLU A 103 2.65 -25.13 -11.42
C GLU A 103 2.64 -25.20 -9.87
N ILE A 104 2.58 -24.06 -9.16
CA ILE A 104 2.61 -24.06 -7.68
C ILE A 104 1.25 -24.48 -7.13
N GLU A 105 1.16 -25.75 -6.69
CA GLU A 105 -0.05 -26.29 -6.07
C GLU A 105 -0.04 -26.19 -4.53
N GLU A 106 1.15 -26.24 -3.91
CA GLU A 106 1.32 -26.24 -2.45
C GLU A 106 2.04 -24.99 -1.96
N LEU A 107 1.42 -24.29 -1.00
CA LEU A 107 2.01 -23.12 -0.35
C LEU A 107 2.66 -23.51 0.99
N PRO A 108 3.99 -23.38 1.12
CA PRO A 108 4.64 -23.62 2.40
C PRO A 108 4.18 -22.56 3.42
N PRO A 109 4.07 -22.91 4.72
CA PRO A 109 3.77 -21.93 5.75
C PRO A 109 4.83 -20.83 5.78
N ARG A 110 4.40 -19.57 5.66
CA ARG A 110 5.26 -18.39 5.71
C ARG A 110 4.65 -17.28 6.57
N GLU A 111 5.35 -16.15 6.65
CA GLU A 111 4.90 -15.01 7.43
C GLU A 111 3.64 -14.43 6.80
N VAL A 112 2.56 -14.31 7.58
CA VAL A 112 1.35 -13.59 7.16
C VAL A 112 1.44 -12.17 7.70
N ARG A 113 1.31 -11.16 6.83
CA ARG A 113 1.50 -9.74 7.20
C ARG A 113 0.59 -9.31 8.36
N LEU A 114 -0.62 -9.85 8.39
CA LEU A 114 -1.60 -9.54 9.43
C LEU A 114 -2.41 -10.79 9.75
N THR A 115 -2.56 -11.07 11.04
CA THR A 115 -3.45 -12.11 11.56
C THR A 115 -4.47 -11.49 12.49
N ILE A 116 -5.67 -12.05 12.55
CA ILE A 116 -6.74 -11.60 13.45
C ILE A 116 -6.93 -12.60 14.58
N GLU A 117 -7.20 -12.08 15.78
CA GLU A 117 -7.48 -12.91 16.95
C GLU A 117 -8.99 -13.14 17.09
N TYR A 118 -9.36 -14.28 17.65
CA TYR A 118 -10.74 -14.53 18.05
C TYR A 118 -11.08 -13.63 19.25
N LYS A 119 -11.91 -12.60 19.03
CA LYS A 119 -12.35 -11.65 20.08
C LYS A 119 -13.73 -11.07 19.78
N GLU A 120 -14.40 -10.55 20.81
CA GLU A 120 -15.80 -10.08 20.72
C GLU A 120 -16.01 -8.92 19.74
N ASN A 121 -15.02 -8.05 19.56
CA ASN A 121 -15.07 -6.91 18.65
C ASN A 121 -14.62 -7.23 17.21
N LEU A 122 -14.46 -8.51 16.87
CA LEU A 122 -14.23 -8.95 15.49
C LEU A 122 -15.54 -8.93 14.69
N THR A 123 -15.54 -8.25 13.55
CA THR A 123 -16.72 -8.09 12.68
C THR A 123 -16.42 -8.44 11.23
N PHE A 124 -17.42 -8.94 10.51
CA PHE A 124 -17.39 -9.15 9.08
C PHE A 124 -18.15 -8.01 8.41
N CYS A 125 -17.58 -7.40 7.36
CA CYS A 125 -18.16 -6.25 6.68
C CYS A 125 -18.21 -6.49 5.18
N ILE A 126 -19.40 -6.44 4.59
CA ILE A 126 -19.59 -6.49 3.14
C ILE A 126 -19.38 -5.09 2.55
N LEU A 127 -18.47 -4.99 1.60
CA LEU A 127 -18.30 -3.83 0.73
C LEU A 127 -19.41 -3.86 -0.33
N ASN A 128 -20.52 -3.15 -0.07
CA ASN A 128 -21.67 -3.18 -0.99
C ASN A 128 -21.38 -2.31 -2.21
N GLY A 129 -21.97 -2.66 -3.36
CA GLY A 129 -21.96 -1.80 -4.55
C GLY A 129 -20.63 -1.77 -5.31
N VAL A 130 -19.69 -2.64 -4.95
CA VAL A 130 -18.47 -2.91 -5.73
C VAL A 130 -18.49 -4.36 -6.23
N LYS A 131 -17.90 -4.60 -7.39
CA LYS A 131 -17.64 -5.96 -7.89
C LYS A 131 -16.35 -6.49 -7.29
N ILE A 132 -16.16 -7.81 -7.37
CA ILE A 132 -14.96 -8.51 -6.89
C ILE A 132 -13.70 -7.89 -7.51
N GLU A 133 -13.71 -7.62 -8.80
CA GLU A 133 -12.54 -7.09 -9.54
C GLU A 133 -12.30 -5.59 -9.28
N GLU A 134 -13.26 -4.91 -8.67
CA GLU A 134 -13.27 -3.46 -8.46
C GLU A 134 -13.31 -3.10 -6.97
N TYR A 135 -13.09 -4.07 -6.08
CA TYR A 135 -13.31 -3.89 -4.65
C TYR A 135 -12.43 -2.78 -4.03
N LEU A 136 -11.24 -2.55 -4.60
CA LEU A 136 -10.33 -1.48 -4.19
C LEU A 136 -10.97 -0.08 -4.31
N LEU A 137 -11.98 0.10 -5.17
CA LEU A 137 -12.72 1.36 -5.27
C LEU A 137 -13.49 1.71 -3.99
N ALA A 138 -13.70 0.74 -3.09
CA ALA A 138 -14.26 1.00 -1.77
C ALA A 138 -13.26 1.66 -0.81
N PHE A 139 -11.96 1.71 -1.13
CA PHE A 139 -10.90 2.20 -0.25
C PHE A 139 -10.29 3.49 -0.82
N TYR A 140 -10.47 4.60 -0.11
CA TYR A 140 -9.79 5.85 -0.44
C TYR A 140 -8.60 6.05 0.51
N ALA A 141 -7.37 6.13 -0.01
CA ALA A 141 -6.16 6.27 0.81
C ALA A 141 -5.72 7.73 0.93
N CYS A 142 -5.65 8.26 2.16
CA CYS A 142 -5.00 9.55 2.45
C CYS A 142 -4.58 9.65 3.92
N ASN A 143 -3.61 10.50 4.25
CA ASN A 143 -3.05 10.65 5.61
C ASN A 143 -2.65 9.32 6.27
N GLY A 144 -2.15 8.35 5.49
CA GLY A 144 -1.79 7.02 5.96
C GLY A 144 -2.96 6.18 6.49
N ASN A 145 -4.19 6.52 6.14
CA ASN A 145 -5.40 5.77 6.47
C ASN A 145 -6.17 5.39 5.19
N TYR A 146 -6.92 4.30 5.28
CA TYR A 146 -8.01 3.99 4.37
C TYR A 146 -9.32 4.55 4.91
N TYR A 147 -10.02 5.32 4.08
CA TYR A 147 -11.41 5.73 4.28
C TYR A 147 -12.29 4.82 3.44
N ILE A 148 -13.10 4.00 4.10
CA ILE A 148 -13.72 2.83 3.51
C ILE A 148 -15.22 3.08 3.31
N ASP A 149 -15.65 3.01 2.06
CA ASP A 149 -17.05 3.11 1.66
C ASP A 149 -17.73 1.74 1.73
N LEU A 150 -18.81 1.66 2.49
CA LEU A 150 -19.63 0.45 2.57
C LEU A 150 -20.70 0.41 1.46
N GLY A 151 -20.71 1.41 0.56
CA GLY A 151 -21.60 1.54 -0.60
C GLY A 151 -23.02 2.03 -0.27
N LYS A 152 -23.48 1.80 0.96
CA LYS A 152 -24.75 2.26 1.50
C LYS A 152 -24.58 2.71 2.94
N ASN A 153 -25.54 3.46 3.48
CA ASN A 153 -25.51 3.85 4.89
C ASN A 153 -25.92 2.65 5.77
N ILE A 154 -24.95 2.04 6.44
CA ILE A 154 -25.16 0.84 7.27
C ILE A 154 -25.51 1.24 8.71
N LYS A 155 -26.51 0.59 9.30
CA LYS A 155 -26.77 0.71 10.74
C LYS A 155 -25.84 -0.25 11.49
N LEU A 156 -25.01 0.28 12.38
CA LEU A 156 -24.08 -0.53 13.16
C LEU A 156 -24.83 -1.47 14.13
N PRO A 157 -24.51 -2.77 14.18
CA PRO A 157 -25.12 -3.73 15.11
C PRO A 157 -24.56 -3.66 16.54
N PHE A 158 -23.70 -2.69 16.83
CA PHE A 158 -23.02 -2.49 18.12
C PHE A 158 -23.02 -1.01 18.52
N SER A 159 -22.84 -0.75 19.81
CA SER A 159 -22.67 0.62 20.33
C SER A 159 -21.31 1.17 19.93
N ASN A 160 -21.31 2.22 19.13
CA ASN A 160 -20.11 2.94 18.71
C ASN A 160 -19.86 4.12 19.65
N SER A 161 -19.57 3.82 20.92
CA SER A 161 -19.09 4.81 21.88
C SER A 161 -17.69 5.29 21.48
N SER A 162 -17.34 6.53 21.83
CA SER A 162 -16.02 7.10 21.54
C SER A 162 -14.91 6.18 22.01
N GLY A 163 -14.11 5.64 21.08
CA GLY A 163 -12.93 4.84 21.38
C GLY A 163 -13.06 3.33 21.17
N THR A 164 -14.24 2.80 20.85
CA THR A 164 -14.37 1.37 20.52
C THR A 164 -13.82 1.11 19.11
N SER A 165 -12.73 0.35 19.02
CA SER A 165 -12.16 -0.12 17.74
C SER A 165 -12.55 -1.58 17.49
N HIS A 166 -12.62 -1.96 16.22
CA HIS A 166 -13.01 -3.30 15.77
C HIS A 166 -11.94 -3.89 14.87
N ASP A 167 -11.71 -5.19 14.99
CA ASP A 167 -11.01 -5.91 13.92
C ASP A 167 -12.06 -6.29 12.88
N VAL A 168 -11.72 -6.13 11.61
CA VAL A 168 -12.67 -6.26 10.51
C VAL A 168 -12.13 -7.22 9.46
N ILE A 169 -13.01 -8.11 9.02
CA ILE A 169 -12.84 -8.95 7.84
C ILE A 169 -13.67 -8.31 6.73
N TRP A 170 -13.02 -7.85 5.67
CA TRP A 170 -13.66 -7.21 4.52
C TRP A 170 -14.07 -8.28 3.50
N LEU A 171 -15.33 -8.25 3.10
CA LEU A 171 -15.94 -9.19 2.19
C LEU A 171 -16.54 -8.48 0.98
N VAL A 172 -16.51 -9.14 -0.16
CA VAL A 172 -17.29 -8.76 -1.35
C VAL A 172 -18.28 -9.89 -1.63
N GLU A 173 -19.51 -9.53 -2.02
CA GLU A 173 -20.55 -10.50 -2.36
C GLU A 173 -20.37 -11.00 -3.80
N GLY A 174 -20.37 -12.31 -4.00
CA GLY A 174 -20.43 -12.97 -5.31
C GLY A 174 -21.79 -13.63 -5.58
N ASP A 175 -21.83 -14.68 -6.38
CA ASP A 175 -23.09 -15.38 -6.68
C ASP A 175 -23.60 -16.19 -5.47
N ASP A 176 -22.77 -17.10 -4.94
CA ASP A 176 -23.11 -17.98 -3.80
C ASP A 176 -22.07 -17.97 -2.66
N LEU A 177 -21.03 -17.12 -2.79
CA LEU A 177 -19.86 -17.06 -1.90
C LEU A 177 -19.52 -15.61 -1.57
N TYR A 178 -19.05 -15.37 -0.35
CA TYR A 178 -18.34 -14.14 -0.01
C TYR A 178 -16.86 -14.30 -0.32
N TYR A 179 -16.27 -13.24 -0.82
CA TYR A 179 -14.89 -13.16 -1.26
C TYR A 179 -14.13 -12.29 -0.25
N LEU A 180 -13.07 -12.82 0.37
CA LEU A 180 -12.23 -12.10 1.33
C LEU A 180 -11.37 -11.02 0.64
N ALA A 181 -11.81 -9.77 0.69
CA ALA A 181 -11.07 -8.63 0.14
C ALA A 181 -9.85 -8.23 0.99
N GLY A 182 -9.91 -8.48 2.31
CA GLY A 182 -8.86 -8.07 3.22
C GLY A 182 -9.23 -8.17 4.68
N ILE A 183 -8.29 -7.78 5.52
CA ILE A 183 -8.47 -7.66 6.97
C ILE A 183 -7.90 -6.34 7.47
N SER A 184 -8.53 -5.75 8.47
CA SER A 184 -8.05 -4.55 9.16
C SER A 184 -8.15 -4.71 10.68
N LYS A 185 -7.16 -4.22 11.40
CA LYS A 185 -7.23 -4.03 12.86
C LYS A 185 -7.55 -2.59 13.21
N ASP A 186 -8.18 -2.44 14.38
CA ASP A 186 -8.48 -1.15 15.00
C ASP A 186 -9.32 -0.18 14.14
N VAL A 187 -10.26 -0.74 13.38
CA VAL A 187 -11.18 0.01 12.53
C VAL A 187 -12.13 0.84 13.38
N LYS A 188 -12.29 2.09 12.99
CA LYS A 188 -13.25 3.03 13.58
C LYS A 188 -14.42 3.23 12.64
N PHE A 189 -15.62 2.92 13.13
CA PHE A 189 -16.85 3.16 12.39
C PHE A 189 -17.44 4.53 12.70
N SER A 190 -18.18 5.08 11.74
CA SER A 190 -19.10 6.21 11.95
C SER A 190 -20.54 5.72 12.00
N ASN A 191 -21.36 6.33 12.85
CA ASN A 191 -22.80 5.98 12.97
C ASN A 191 -23.60 6.26 11.70
N ALA A 192 -23.07 7.10 10.83
CA ALA A 192 -23.62 7.39 9.51
C ALA A 192 -22.48 7.50 8.50
N ARG A 193 -22.79 7.19 7.24
CA ARG A 193 -21.93 7.44 6.09
C ARG A 193 -21.64 8.94 5.98
N LYS A 194 -20.36 9.29 5.90
CA LYS A 194 -19.83 10.64 5.73
C LYS A 194 -19.42 10.86 4.29
N ALA A 195 -19.35 12.12 3.88
CA ALA A 195 -18.81 12.54 2.59
C ALA A 195 -17.67 13.53 2.83
N ALA A 196 -16.53 13.29 2.20
CA ALA A 196 -15.37 14.17 2.21
C ALA A 196 -15.16 14.79 0.82
N SER A 197 -14.53 15.96 0.80
CA SER A 197 -14.17 16.70 -0.41
C SER A 197 -12.74 17.19 -0.26
N LEU A 198 -11.91 16.94 -1.27
CA LEU A 198 -10.50 17.35 -1.28
C LEU A 198 -10.26 18.71 -1.96
N LYS A 199 -11.33 19.44 -2.25
CA LYS A 199 -11.26 20.82 -2.71
C LYS A 199 -10.59 21.74 -1.66
N PRO A 200 -9.84 22.76 -2.10
CA PRO A 200 -9.66 23.18 -3.49
C PRO A 200 -8.54 22.44 -4.25
N PHE A 201 -7.69 21.65 -3.57
CA PHE A 201 -6.53 21.02 -4.21
C PHE A 201 -6.91 19.96 -5.24
N TYR A 202 -7.93 19.16 -4.96
CA TYR A 202 -8.41 18.10 -5.85
C TYR A 202 -9.92 18.18 -6.07
N SER A 203 -10.36 17.73 -7.25
CA SER A 203 -11.79 17.62 -7.57
C SER A 203 -12.50 16.50 -6.83
N ASP A 204 -11.73 15.57 -6.27
CA ASP A 204 -12.15 14.34 -5.63
C ASP A 204 -13.13 14.57 -4.49
N LYS A 205 -14.14 13.71 -4.47
CA LYS A 205 -15.12 13.56 -3.41
C LYS A 205 -15.37 12.08 -3.22
N PHE A 206 -15.38 11.64 -1.98
CA PHE A 206 -15.62 10.26 -1.64
C PHE A 206 -16.51 10.16 -0.41
N SER A 207 -17.12 9.00 -0.24
CA SER A 207 -17.92 8.68 0.93
C SER A 207 -17.26 7.58 1.72
N TYR A 208 -17.47 7.55 3.03
CA TYR A 208 -16.92 6.52 3.88
C TYR A 208 -17.79 6.32 5.11
N GLN A 209 -17.70 5.15 5.72
CA GLN A 209 -18.32 4.87 7.02
C GLN A 209 -17.35 4.19 7.99
N ALA A 210 -16.19 3.75 7.50
CA ALA A 210 -15.13 3.20 8.33
C ALA A 210 -13.78 3.86 8.00
N ILE A 211 -12.90 3.90 8.99
CA ILE A 211 -11.51 4.35 8.83
C ILE A 211 -10.60 3.28 9.44
N ALA A 212 -9.57 2.89 8.70
CA ALA A 212 -8.52 1.97 9.16
C ALA A 212 -7.14 2.56 8.83
N SER A 213 -6.12 2.25 9.62
CA SER A 213 -4.74 2.59 9.23
C SER A 213 -4.31 1.68 8.09
N ILE A 214 -3.53 2.21 7.13
CA ILE A 214 -2.93 1.41 6.05
C ILE A 214 -2.04 0.31 6.66
N GLU A 215 -1.30 0.63 7.72
CA GLU A 215 -0.37 -0.30 8.37
C GLU A 215 -1.05 -1.40 9.16
N SER A 216 -2.29 -1.18 9.56
CA SER A 216 -3.10 -2.18 10.26
C SER A 216 -4.07 -2.89 9.31
N THR A 217 -3.86 -2.78 8.00
CA THR A 217 -4.73 -3.34 6.97
C THR A 217 -3.92 -4.20 5.99
N SER A 218 -4.50 -5.31 5.54
CA SER A 218 -3.97 -6.15 4.48
C SER A 218 -5.09 -6.40 3.47
N LEU A 219 -4.91 -5.96 2.24
CA LEU A 219 -5.85 -6.13 1.13
C LEU A 219 -5.26 -7.18 0.18
N PHE A 220 -6.03 -8.21 -0.19
CA PHE A 220 -5.50 -9.37 -0.93
C PHE A 220 -5.59 -9.17 -2.45
N MET A 221 -4.51 -9.46 -3.19
CA MET A 221 -4.47 -9.26 -4.65
C MET A 221 -5.43 -10.14 -5.44
N ASP A 222 -5.61 -11.37 -4.99
CA ASP A 222 -6.61 -12.28 -5.53
C ASP A 222 -7.50 -12.77 -4.40
N ILE A 223 -8.79 -12.76 -4.69
CA ILE A 223 -9.79 -13.18 -3.74
C ILE A 223 -10.06 -14.68 -3.91
N GLY A 224 -9.04 -15.49 -3.61
CA GLY A 224 -9.15 -16.95 -3.56
C GLY A 224 -9.80 -17.47 -2.28
N CYS A 225 -9.71 -16.72 -1.17
CA CYS A 225 -10.36 -17.09 0.08
C CYS A 225 -11.86 -16.75 0.03
N THR A 226 -12.68 -17.80 -0.05
CA THR A 226 -14.13 -17.69 -0.07
C THR A 226 -14.79 -18.18 1.23
N ILE A 227 -15.92 -17.56 1.58
CA ILE A 227 -16.76 -17.92 2.73
C ILE A 227 -18.17 -18.19 2.20
N PRO A 228 -18.65 -19.45 2.26
CA PRO A 228 -20.01 -19.78 1.86
C PRO A 228 -21.09 -19.00 2.61
N TYR A 229 -22.15 -18.60 1.91
CA TYR A 229 -23.23 -17.78 2.49
C TYR A 229 -23.95 -18.42 3.65
N ASN A 230 -24.09 -19.74 3.65
CA ASN A 230 -24.71 -20.48 4.74
C ASN A 230 -23.91 -20.43 6.05
N LEU A 231 -22.64 -20.01 6.03
CA LEU A 231 -21.85 -19.80 7.25
C LEU A 231 -22.20 -18.51 7.99
N LEU A 232 -22.84 -17.57 7.31
CA LEU A 232 -23.18 -16.24 7.83
C LEU A 232 -24.70 -16.11 8.00
N PRO A 233 -25.17 -15.17 8.85
CA PRO A 233 -26.59 -15.05 9.14
C PRO A 233 -27.38 -14.71 7.86
N GLY A 234 -28.55 -15.33 7.68
CA GLY A 234 -29.37 -15.14 6.48
C GLY A 234 -29.90 -13.71 6.24
N GLN A 235 -29.75 -12.78 7.19
CA GLN A 235 -30.11 -11.36 7.01
C GLN A 235 -28.95 -10.57 6.41
N LYS A 236 -28.70 -10.82 5.11
CA LYS A 236 -27.66 -10.15 4.30
C LYS A 236 -27.77 -8.62 4.26
N ASP A 237 -28.99 -8.09 4.47
CA ASP A 237 -29.30 -6.67 4.30
C ASP A 237 -28.50 -5.74 5.22
N LEU A 238 -28.01 -6.25 6.35
CA LEU A 238 -27.28 -5.49 7.36
C LEU A 238 -25.86 -5.10 6.93
N GLY A 239 -25.22 -5.82 6.00
CA GLY A 239 -23.87 -5.54 5.51
C GLY A 239 -22.74 -5.66 6.55
N ILE A 240 -23.05 -5.82 7.84
CA ILE A 240 -22.10 -6.06 8.93
C ILE A 240 -22.62 -7.21 9.80
N PHE A 241 -21.75 -8.17 10.08
CA PHE A 241 -22.04 -9.32 10.93
C PHE A 241 -21.03 -9.43 12.07
N LEU A 242 -21.47 -9.94 13.20
CA LEU A 242 -20.64 -10.22 14.35
C LEU A 242 -20.23 -11.69 14.36
N LEU A 243 -19.12 -11.99 15.04
CA LEU A 243 -18.63 -13.36 15.19
C LEU A 243 -19.67 -14.33 15.77
N LYS A 244 -20.50 -13.84 16.71
CA LYS A 244 -21.62 -14.58 17.31
C LYS A 244 -22.74 -14.93 16.33
N ASP A 245 -22.76 -14.29 15.15
CA ASP A 245 -23.78 -14.50 14.13
C ASP A 245 -23.42 -15.64 13.16
N ILE A 246 -22.16 -16.13 13.19
CA ILE A 246 -21.73 -17.33 12.45
C ILE A 246 -22.50 -18.54 12.97
N LYS A 247 -23.09 -19.31 12.04
CA LYS A 247 -23.85 -20.53 12.33
C LYS A 247 -23.15 -21.73 11.71
N ASP A 248 -23.53 -22.92 12.19
CA ASP A 248 -23.15 -24.21 11.61
C ASP A 248 -21.66 -24.62 11.67
N PHE A 249 -20.76 -23.72 12.08
CA PHE A 249 -19.32 -23.99 12.24
C PHE A 249 -18.72 -23.30 13.47
N SER A 250 -17.54 -23.77 13.88
CA SER A 250 -16.70 -23.10 14.86
C SER A 250 -16.15 -21.80 14.25
N ALA A 251 -16.52 -20.66 14.83
CA ALA A 251 -15.97 -19.37 14.45
C ALA A 251 -14.42 -19.34 14.55
N LYS A 252 -13.83 -20.11 15.46
CA LYS A 252 -12.37 -20.27 15.56
C LYS A 252 -11.78 -20.93 14.31
N ASP A 253 -12.48 -21.88 13.71
CA ASP A 253 -12.00 -22.57 12.51
C ASP A 253 -12.04 -21.64 11.30
N VAL A 254 -13.08 -20.79 11.19
CA VAL A 254 -13.15 -19.71 10.18
C VAL A 254 -11.98 -18.74 10.34
N ILE A 255 -11.66 -18.32 11.57
CA ILE A 255 -10.53 -17.42 11.82
C ILE A 255 -9.19 -18.09 11.52
N ASN A 256 -9.01 -19.36 11.90
CA ASN A 256 -7.80 -20.11 11.55
C ASN A 256 -7.64 -20.26 10.04
N TYR A 257 -8.73 -20.50 9.31
CA TYR A 257 -8.73 -20.56 7.85
C TYR A 257 -8.31 -19.22 7.23
N ILE A 258 -8.91 -18.10 7.66
CA ILE A 258 -8.52 -16.76 7.19
C ILE A 258 -7.05 -16.46 7.51
N ASN A 259 -6.59 -16.77 8.73
CA ASN A 259 -5.21 -16.55 9.15
C ASN A 259 -4.20 -17.48 8.45
N SER A 260 -4.66 -18.55 7.78
CA SER A 260 -3.81 -19.40 6.96
C SER A 260 -3.58 -18.83 5.55
N TYR A 261 -4.32 -17.78 5.17
CA TYR A 261 -4.23 -17.17 3.85
C TYR A 261 -2.97 -16.29 3.76
N ASP A 262 -2.00 -16.77 2.98
CA ASP A 262 -0.67 -16.16 2.78
C ASP A 262 -0.45 -15.91 1.29
N PHE A 263 -1.12 -14.87 0.77
CA PHE A 263 -1.09 -14.43 -0.62
C PHE A 263 -0.55 -12.99 -0.72
N ASP A 264 -0.21 -12.57 -1.95
CA ASP A 264 0.20 -11.19 -2.21
C ASP A 264 -0.88 -10.18 -1.82
N LEU A 265 -0.39 -9.00 -1.50
CA LEU A 265 -1.18 -7.91 -0.98
C LEU A 265 -1.10 -6.72 -1.90
N HIS A 266 -2.23 -6.01 -2.02
CA HIS A 266 -2.23 -4.68 -2.59
C HIS A 266 -1.62 -3.69 -1.60
N ASP A 267 -0.53 -3.05 -2.00
CA ASP A 267 0.05 -1.90 -1.30
C ASP A 267 -0.48 -0.60 -1.92
N VAL A 268 -1.60 -0.12 -1.39
CA VAL A 268 -2.26 1.11 -1.85
C VAL A 268 -2.09 2.23 -0.81
N GLY A 269 -1.66 3.40 -1.27
CA GLY A 269 -1.44 4.55 -0.40
C GLY A 269 -0.11 4.51 0.35
N PHE A 270 0.03 5.41 1.32
CA PHE A 270 1.33 5.74 1.91
C PHE A 270 1.45 5.26 3.37
N SER A 271 2.44 4.40 3.69
CA SER A 271 2.71 3.94 5.06
C SER A 271 3.31 5.06 5.92
N LYS A 272 2.78 5.29 7.12
CA LYS A 272 3.29 6.33 8.04
C LYS A 272 4.72 6.05 8.50
N LYS A 273 5.11 4.79 8.65
CA LYS A 273 6.48 4.34 8.94
C LYS A 273 7.48 4.81 7.90
N ALA A 274 7.05 4.94 6.64
CA ALA A 274 7.90 5.40 5.55
C ALA A 274 7.91 6.93 5.37
N LEU A 275 7.14 7.67 6.18
CA LEU A 275 6.92 9.12 5.98
C LEU A 275 8.20 9.94 6.06
N TYR A 276 9.11 9.56 6.93
CA TYR A 276 10.34 10.29 7.20
C TYR A 276 11.58 9.63 6.59
N ASP A 277 11.39 8.59 5.78
CA ASP A 277 12.50 7.97 5.04
C ASP A 277 12.98 8.87 3.91
N ILE A 278 14.17 8.57 3.40
CA ILE A 278 14.84 9.36 2.36
C ILE A 278 15.09 8.53 1.12
N ALA A 279 15.12 9.19 -0.04
CA ALA A 279 15.48 8.55 -1.29
C ALA A 279 16.93 8.03 -1.26
N PRO A 280 17.23 6.85 -1.83
CA PRO A 280 18.58 6.27 -1.85
C PRO A 280 19.48 6.92 -2.93
N LEU A 281 19.54 8.24 -2.94
CA LEU A 281 20.33 9.04 -3.87
C LEU A 281 21.70 9.40 -3.29
N ILE A 282 22.71 9.46 -4.16
CA ILE A 282 24.08 9.94 -3.84
C ILE A 282 24.14 11.47 -3.85
N GLU A 283 23.25 12.16 -4.56
CA GLU A 283 23.27 13.63 -4.67
C GLU A 283 23.08 14.29 -3.29
N GLU A 284 23.94 15.26 -2.96
CA GLU A 284 23.94 15.99 -1.68
C GLU A 284 23.55 17.48 -1.88
N ASP A 285 23.52 17.98 -3.12
CA ASP A 285 23.08 19.35 -3.38
C ASP A 285 21.55 19.46 -3.26
N TYR A 286 21.10 20.02 -2.14
CA TYR A 286 19.69 20.24 -1.82
C TYR A 286 18.91 20.96 -2.95
N LYS A 287 19.53 21.87 -3.71
CA LYS A 287 18.85 22.59 -4.80
C LYS A 287 18.58 21.69 -5.99
N LYS A 288 19.43 20.71 -6.24
CA LYS A 288 19.19 19.70 -7.27
C LYS A 288 18.17 18.68 -6.79
N LEU A 289 18.21 18.29 -5.52
CA LEU A 289 17.21 17.40 -4.93
C LEU A 289 15.80 17.99 -5.00
N ILE A 290 15.61 19.28 -4.70
CA ILE A 290 14.32 19.99 -4.91
C ILE A 290 13.86 19.86 -6.38
N LYS A 291 14.76 20.12 -7.34
CA LYS A 291 14.43 20.01 -8.76
C LYS A 291 14.11 18.58 -9.19
N LEU A 292 14.68 17.58 -8.52
CA LEU A 292 14.38 16.17 -8.76
C LEU A 292 13.00 15.82 -8.20
N ALA A 293 12.69 16.24 -6.96
CA ALA A 293 11.39 16.00 -6.33
C ALA A 293 10.23 16.53 -7.19
N TYR A 294 10.30 17.79 -7.64
CA TYR A 294 9.26 18.38 -8.50
C TYR A 294 9.18 17.79 -9.92
N LYS A 295 10.18 17.02 -10.36
CA LYS A 295 10.15 16.33 -11.67
C LYS A 295 9.67 14.89 -11.55
N GLU A 296 9.72 14.33 -10.35
CA GLU A 296 9.28 12.97 -10.09
C GLU A 296 7.76 12.88 -10.26
N LYS A 297 7.31 11.85 -10.97
CA LYS A 297 5.88 11.64 -11.25
C LYS A 297 5.21 10.84 -10.15
N ASP A 298 5.97 9.97 -9.50
CA ASP A 298 5.51 9.21 -8.36
C ASP A 298 5.56 10.08 -7.10
N SER A 299 4.39 10.41 -6.55
CA SER A 299 4.30 11.32 -5.40
C SER A 299 5.01 10.76 -4.16
N MET A 300 5.07 9.44 -3.98
CA MET A 300 5.78 8.83 -2.84
C MET A 300 7.30 9.03 -2.98
N ARG A 301 7.85 8.76 -4.16
CA ARG A 301 9.27 9.03 -4.46
C ARG A 301 9.59 10.51 -4.31
N ALA A 302 8.72 11.40 -4.77
CA ALA A 302 8.90 12.85 -4.64
C ALA A 302 9.05 13.25 -3.16
N ILE A 303 8.21 12.71 -2.27
CA ILE A 303 8.30 12.93 -0.81
C ILE A 303 9.66 12.47 -0.26
N TRP A 304 10.12 11.26 -0.59
CA TRP A 304 11.40 10.75 -0.09
C TRP A 304 12.61 11.53 -0.63
N ILE A 305 12.52 12.07 -1.85
CA ILE A 305 13.55 12.97 -2.40
C ILE A 305 13.52 14.32 -1.66
N ALA A 306 12.33 14.86 -1.36
CA ALA A 306 12.18 16.10 -0.60
C ALA A 306 12.67 15.97 0.85
N ASN A 307 12.40 14.84 1.51
CA ASN A 307 12.95 14.50 2.82
C ASN A 307 14.49 14.53 2.78
N LYS A 308 15.10 13.92 1.75
CA LYS A 308 16.55 13.99 1.57
C LYS A 308 17.02 15.44 1.40
N ALA A 309 16.35 16.25 0.58
CA ALA A 309 16.72 17.66 0.41
C ALA A 309 16.70 18.43 1.73
N LYS A 310 15.66 18.23 2.56
CA LYS A 310 15.55 18.82 3.90
C LYS A 310 16.63 18.32 4.85
N LEU A 311 16.99 17.04 4.77
CA LEU A 311 18.10 16.45 5.55
C LEU A 311 19.45 17.11 5.20
N GLU A 312 19.75 17.27 3.90
CA GLU A 312 21.01 17.89 3.45
C GLU A 312 21.07 19.38 3.86
N LYS A 313 19.93 20.08 3.83
CA LYS A 313 19.83 21.44 4.32
C LYS A 313 18.41 21.82 4.73
N GLU A 314 18.21 22.03 6.02
CA GLU A 314 16.95 22.56 6.52
C GLU A 314 16.87 24.08 6.29
N CYS A 315 16.02 24.51 5.36
CA CYS A 315 15.74 25.91 5.08
C CYS A 315 14.32 26.09 4.51
N PHE A 316 13.92 27.34 4.26
CA PHE A 316 12.61 27.65 3.69
C PHE A 316 12.34 26.88 2.39
N GLU A 317 13.30 26.85 1.45
CA GLU A 317 13.16 26.19 0.15
C GLU A 317 12.88 24.68 0.28
N THR A 318 13.58 23.99 1.18
CA THR A 318 13.42 22.54 1.37
C THR A 318 12.16 22.19 2.14
N LYS A 319 11.79 22.99 3.15
CA LYS A 319 10.50 22.83 3.85
C LYS A 319 9.31 23.06 2.91
N PHE A 320 9.37 24.09 2.06
CA PHE A 320 8.33 24.37 1.09
C PHE A 320 8.18 23.24 0.06
N CYS A 321 9.31 22.74 -0.47
CA CYS A 321 9.31 21.58 -1.36
C CYS A 321 8.69 20.34 -0.70
N LEU A 322 9.05 20.04 0.55
CA LEU A 322 8.47 18.91 1.28
C LEU A 322 6.96 19.10 1.52
N ALA A 323 6.52 20.29 1.92
CA ALA A 323 5.10 20.59 2.14
C ALA A 323 4.27 20.39 0.87
N ASP A 324 4.78 20.84 -0.28
CA ASP A 324 4.15 20.62 -1.59
C ASP A 324 4.07 19.13 -1.94
N CYS A 325 5.18 18.39 -1.82
CA CYS A 325 5.21 16.96 -2.15
C CYS A 325 4.27 16.14 -1.23
N LEU A 326 4.20 16.49 0.07
CA LEU A 326 3.26 15.86 1.00
C LEU A 326 1.79 16.13 0.62
N LEU A 327 1.49 17.36 0.20
CA LEU A 327 0.16 17.73 -0.29
C LEU A 327 -0.21 16.98 -1.57
N GLU A 328 0.74 16.85 -2.50
CA GLU A 328 0.61 16.04 -3.73
C GLU A 328 0.41 14.54 -3.43
N GLY A 329 1.06 14.04 -2.38
CA GLY A 329 0.90 12.67 -1.89
C GLY A 329 -0.34 12.41 -1.02
N LEU A 330 -1.28 13.37 -0.93
CA LEU A 330 -2.48 13.27 -0.08
C LEU A 330 -2.19 13.07 1.42
N LEU A 331 -1.06 13.61 1.89
CA LEU A 331 -0.62 13.60 3.30
C LEU A 331 -0.86 14.97 3.94
N PHE A 332 -2.11 15.41 3.91
CA PHE A 332 -2.59 16.69 4.44
C PHE A 332 -2.14 17.02 5.88
N GLU A 333 -2.14 16.05 6.80
CA GLU A 333 -1.73 16.30 8.19
C GLU A 333 -0.24 16.66 8.27
N ALA A 334 0.62 15.88 7.60
CA ALA A 334 2.06 16.16 7.55
C ALA A 334 2.37 17.44 6.75
N ALA A 335 1.67 17.67 5.65
CA ALA A 335 1.80 18.92 4.88
C ALA A 335 1.42 20.14 5.72
N LEU A 336 0.36 20.06 6.54
CA LEU A 336 -0.05 21.15 7.41
C LEU A 336 1.03 21.52 8.43
N GLU A 337 1.70 20.53 9.02
CA GLU A 337 2.81 20.75 9.96
C GLU A 337 3.93 21.54 9.29
N GLU A 338 4.37 21.13 8.10
CA GLU A 338 5.41 21.84 7.34
C GLU A 338 4.99 23.26 6.92
N TYR A 339 3.72 23.47 6.53
CA TYR A 339 3.24 24.82 6.21
C TYR A 339 3.13 25.73 7.44
N ILE A 340 2.74 25.21 8.60
CA ILE A 340 2.74 25.98 9.85
C ILE A 340 4.17 26.40 10.22
N ASP A 341 5.13 25.49 10.05
CA ASP A 341 6.55 25.80 10.23
C ASP A 341 7.02 26.93 9.29
N LEU A 342 6.59 26.90 8.02
CA LEU A 342 6.89 27.96 7.05
C LEU A 342 6.24 29.30 7.40
N GLN A 343 5.00 29.29 7.88
CA GLN A 343 4.31 30.49 8.36
C GLN A 343 5.06 31.17 9.51
N ASN A 344 5.70 30.39 10.39
CA ASN A 344 6.52 30.94 11.48
C ASN A 344 7.79 31.64 10.96
N ILE A 345 8.25 31.31 9.75
CA ILE A 345 9.40 31.94 9.10
C ILE A 345 8.95 33.18 8.32
N ASP A 346 7.84 33.08 7.57
CA ASP A 346 7.28 34.14 6.73
C ASP A 346 5.76 34.28 6.94
N HIS A 347 5.41 35.08 7.94
CA HIS A 347 4.03 35.22 8.44
C HIS A 347 3.09 35.96 7.48
N GLU A 348 3.61 36.83 6.62
CA GLU A 348 2.82 37.61 5.67
C GLU A 348 2.60 36.88 4.34
N ASN A 349 3.13 35.67 4.19
CA ASN A 349 3.01 34.89 2.95
C ASN A 349 1.56 34.44 2.72
N GLU A 350 0.84 35.15 1.84
CA GLU A 350 -0.56 34.89 1.53
C GLU A 350 -0.80 33.47 1.00
N GLU A 351 0.14 32.93 0.20
CA GLU A 351 0.01 31.57 -0.36
C GLU A 351 0.06 30.51 0.75
N ILE A 352 1.05 30.58 1.63
CA ILE A 352 1.18 29.65 2.77
C ILE A 352 -0.06 29.75 3.66
N ASN A 353 -0.48 30.97 3.99
CA ASN A 353 -1.65 31.22 4.82
C ASN A 353 -2.92 30.60 4.23
N GLN A 354 -3.14 30.76 2.92
CA GLN A 354 -4.28 30.19 2.22
C GLN A 354 -4.22 28.65 2.20
N ARG A 355 -3.05 28.06 1.90
CA ARG A 355 -2.86 26.60 1.93
C ARG A 355 -3.17 26.01 3.31
N ILE A 356 -2.73 26.65 4.39
CA ILE A 356 -3.05 26.23 5.76
C ILE A 356 -4.56 26.19 6.01
N ILE A 357 -5.29 27.23 5.58
CA ILE A 357 -6.75 27.30 5.73
C ILE A 357 -7.42 26.17 4.97
N ASP A 358 -7.03 25.96 3.71
CA ASP A 358 -7.61 24.95 2.83
C ASP A 358 -7.34 23.52 3.33
N ILE A 359 -6.12 23.24 3.81
CA ILE A 359 -5.77 21.95 4.40
C ILE A 359 -6.56 21.69 5.69
N LYS A 360 -6.71 22.70 6.56
CA LYS A 360 -7.52 22.58 7.79
C LYS A 360 -8.98 22.26 7.49
N ASN A 361 -9.53 22.84 6.43
CA ASN A 361 -10.90 22.54 5.98
C ASN A 361 -11.03 21.08 5.53
N ILE A 362 -10.07 20.56 4.75
CA ILE A 362 -10.05 19.15 4.34
C ILE A 362 -9.94 18.22 5.55
N ILE A 363 -8.97 18.45 6.45
CA ILE A 363 -8.79 17.62 7.65
C ILE A 363 -10.05 17.63 8.53
N THR A 364 -10.73 18.77 8.66
CA THR A 364 -12.00 18.87 9.39
C THR A 364 -13.10 18.05 8.71
N GLY A 365 -13.16 18.04 7.38
CA GLY A 365 -14.09 17.22 6.62
C GLY A 365 -13.83 15.71 6.68
N LEU A 366 -12.61 15.29 7.04
CA LEU A 366 -12.23 13.88 7.21
C LEU A 366 -12.57 13.33 8.62
N LYS A 367 -12.79 14.20 9.61
CA LYS A 367 -13.07 13.80 11.00
C LYS A 367 -14.53 13.41 11.20
#